data_AF-A0A0D7X3M2-F1
#
_entry.id   AF-A0A0D7X3M2-F1
#
_cell.length_a   1.000
_cell.length_b   1.000
_cell.length_c   1.000
_cell.angle_alpha   90.00
_cell.angle_beta   90.00
_cell.angle_gamma   90.00
#
_symmetry.space_group_name_H-M   'P 1'
#
loop_
_entity.id
_entity.type
_entity.pdbx_description
1 polymer ?
#
loop_
_entity_poly.entity_id
_entity_poly.type
_entity_poly.pdbx_seq_one_letter_code
_entity_poly.pdbx_strand_id
1 'polypeptide(L)'
;MITEKFYNLHIQLLDVYERNQKDRHPYQKEINFYSRQLNFFCENIVQKIFVLNQLIKIYEKNREPQIKWCSETYYAKSHEDVETIIE
;
A
#
# COMPACT_ATOMS: atom_id res chain seq x y z
N MET A 1 54.78 -21.72 11.48
CA MET A 1 54.58 -21.11 12.82
C MET A 1 53.88 -19.75 12.79
N ILE A 2 54.33 -18.75 12.01
CA ILE A 2 53.67 -17.43 11.98
C ILE A 2 52.26 -17.50 11.35
N THR A 3 52.13 -18.21 10.23
CA THR A 3 50.87 -18.39 9.49
C THR A 3 49.78 -19.07 10.30
N GLU A 4 50.15 -20.04 11.14
CA GLU A 4 49.24 -20.77 12.01
C GLU A 4 48.69 -19.89 13.15
N LYS A 5 49.54 -19.02 13.72
CA LYS A 5 49.08 -18.03 14.71
C LYS A 5 48.12 -17.00 14.11
N PHE A 6 48.41 -16.52 12.89
CA PHE A 6 47.51 -15.62 12.17
C PHE A 6 46.18 -16.30 11.80
N TYR A 7 46.23 -17.56 11.39
CA TYR A 7 45.05 -18.37 11.11
C TYR A 7 44.19 -18.56 12.37
N ASN A 8 44.80 -18.95 13.48
CA ASN A 8 44.10 -19.12 14.76
C ASN A 8 43.48 -17.80 15.26
N LEU A 9 44.18 -16.68 15.09
CA LEU A 9 43.65 -15.36 15.41
C LEU A 9 42.43 -15.01 14.54
N HIS A 10 42.48 -15.33 13.24
CA HIS A 10 41.35 -15.13 12.33
C HIS A 10 40.12 -15.94 12.75
N ILE A 11 40.31 -17.22 13.11
CA ILE A 11 39.22 -18.08 13.57
C ILE A 11 38.62 -17.55 14.88
N GLN A 12 39.43 -17.09 15.82
CA GLN A 12 38.95 -16.48 17.07
C GLN A 12 38.16 -15.20 16.85
N LEU A 13 38.61 -14.34 15.92
CA LEU A 13 37.89 -13.12 15.57
C LEU A 13 36.54 -13.44 14.93
N LEU A 14 36.49 -14.42 14.01
CA LEU A 14 35.24 -14.85 13.37
C LEU A 14 34.24 -15.42 14.39
N ASP A 15 34.70 -16.21 15.35
CA ASP A 15 33.87 -16.74 16.44
C ASP A 15 33.31 -15.62 17.34
N VAL A 16 34.11 -14.59 17.64
CA VAL A 16 33.64 -13.39 18.36
C VAL A 16 32.59 -12.63 17.54
N TYR A 17 32.80 -12.43 16.24
CA TYR A 17 31.82 -11.79 15.36
C TYR A 17 30.52 -12.58 15.26
N GLU A 18 30.59 -13.91 15.15
CA GLU A 18 29.40 -14.77 15.07
C GLU A 18 28.60 -14.76 16.38
N ARG A 19 29.28 -14.79 17.52
CA ARG A 19 28.64 -14.67 18.84
C ARG A 19 27.97 -13.30 19.02
N ASN A 20 28.65 -12.22 18.63
CA ASN A 20 28.10 -10.86 18.68
C ASN A 20 26.95 -10.62 17.70
N GLN A 21 26.82 -11.39 16.62
CA GLN A 21 25.62 -11.36 15.77
C GLN A 21 24.41 -12.06 16.41
N LYS A 22 24.65 -13.09 17.23
CA LYS A 22 23.60 -13.84 17.94
C LYS A 22 23.15 -13.15 19.22
N ASP A 23 24.02 -12.35 19.83
CA ASP A 23 23.70 -11.52 20.99
C ASP A 23 22.88 -10.29 20.59
N ARG A 24 21.59 -10.57 20.48
CA ARG A 24 20.45 -9.66 20.52
C ARG A 24 20.81 -8.39 21.30
N HIS A 25 20.83 -7.26 20.59
CA HIS A 25 20.79 -5.96 21.23
C HIS A 25 19.73 -6.00 22.35
N PRO A 26 19.97 -5.41 23.55
CA PRO A 26 19.02 -5.48 24.66
C PRO A 26 17.57 -5.09 24.27
N TYR A 27 17.44 -4.27 23.22
CA TYR A 27 16.17 -3.79 22.67
C TYR A 27 15.68 -4.53 21.42
N GLN A 28 16.37 -5.56 20.93
CA GLN A 28 16.01 -6.24 19.67
C GLN A 28 14.61 -6.83 19.71
N LYS A 29 14.16 -7.30 20.88
CA LYS A 29 12.81 -7.81 21.08
C LYS A 29 11.76 -6.70 20.90
N GLU A 30 12.02 -5.51 21.43
CA GLU A 30 11.11 -4.36 21.27
C GLU A 30 11.16 -3.81 19.84
N ILE A 31 12.33 -3.71 19.23
CA ILE A 31 12.47 -3.32 17.82
C ILE A 31 11.65 -4.26 16.93
N ASN A 32 11.77 -5.58 17.14
CA ASN A 32 10.99 -6.56 16.39
C ASN A 32 9.48 -6.44 16.68
N PHE A 33 9.09 -6.13 17.92
CA PHE A 33 7.69 -5.90 18.28
C PHE A 33 7.11 -4.69 17.55
N TYR A 34 7.77 -3.53 17.62
CA TYR A 34 7.33 -2.31 16.95
C TYR A 34 7.35 -2.45 15.42
N SER A 35 8.37 -3.11 14.87
CA SER A 35 8.44 -3.40 13.43
C SER A 35 7.24 -4.23 12.96
N ARG A 36 6.83 -5.26 13.72
CA ARG A 36 5.63 -6.04 13.41
C ARG A 36 4.36 -5.20 13.48
N GLN A 37 4.20 -4.40 14.53
CA GLN A 37 3.04 -3.51 14.67
C GLN A 37 2.93 -2.51 13.51
N LEU A 38 4.06 -1.91 13.10
CA LEU A 38 4.13 -0.99 11.97
C LEU A 38 3.74 -1.68 10.67
N ASN A 39 4.23 -2.90 10.42
CA ASN A 39 3.87 -3.66 9.23
C ASN A 39 2.36 -3.97 9.17
N PHE A 40 1.74 -4.40 10.27
CA PHE A 40 0.30 -4.61 10.33
C PHE A 40 -0.50 -3.34 10.03
N PHE A 41 -0.06 -2.20 10.56
CA PHE A 41 -0.68 -0.91 10.28
C PHE A 41 -0.57 -0.52 8.80
N CYS A 42 0.62 -0.66 8.22
CA CYS A 42 0.86 -0.41 6.81
C CYS A 42 0.00 -1.31 5.90
N GLU A 43 -0.08 -2.61 6.20
CA GLU A 43 -0.94 -3.54 5.46
C GLU A 43 -2.41 -3.12 5.50
N ASN A 44 -2.91 -2.70 6.67
CA ASN A 44 -4.29 -2.21 6.80
C ASN A 44 -4.56 -0.98 5.92
N ILE A 45 -3.62 -0.03 5.90
CA ILE A 45 -3.72 1.17 5.05
C ILE A 45 -3.73 0.80 3.57
N VAL A 46 -2.83 -0.08 3.14
CA VAL A 46 -2.75 -0.51 1.73
C VAL A 46 -4.06 -1.18 1.31
N GLN A 47 -4.65 -2.02 2.16
CA GLN A 47 -5.95 -2.65 1.89
C GLN A 47 -7.07 -1.62 1.77
N LYS A 48 -7.11 -0.60 2.63
CA LYS A 48 -8.10 0.49 2.55
C LYS A 48 -7.96 1.29 1.26
N ILE A 49 -6.73 1.65 0.88
CA ILE A 49 -6.45 2.36 -0.37
C ILE A 49 -6.90 1.51 -1.57
N PHE A 50 -6.63 0.21 -1.54
CA PHE A 50 -7.06 -0.70 -2.60
C PHE A 50 -8.58 -0.70 -2.76
N VAL A 51 -9.33 -0.84 -1.66
CA VAL A 51 -10.81 -0.81 -1.68
C VAL A 51 -11.32 0.52 -2.23
N LEU A 52 -10.78 1.65 -1.76
CA LEU A 52 -11.16 2.98 -2.25
C LEU A 52 -10.93 3.12 -3.76
N ASN A 53 -9.78 2.63 -4.26
CA ASN A 53 -9.49 2.65 -5.69
C ASN A 53 -10.49 1.81 -6.50
N GLN A 54 -10.96 0.67 -5.98
CA GLN A 54 -11.99 -0.10 -6.66
C GLN A 54 -13.34 0.63 -6.68
N LEU A 55 -13.72 1.29 -5.58
CA LEU A 55 -14.94 2.09 -5.53
C LEU A 55 -14.91 3.24 -6.53
N ILE A 56 -13.78 3.95 -6.63
CA ILE A 56 -13.58 5.01 -7.62
C ILE A 56 -13.76 4.46 -9.04
N LYS A 57 -13.12 3.32 -9.38
CA LYS A 57 -13.27 2.70 -10.70
C LYS A 57 -14.71 2.34 -11.04
N ILE A 58 -15.46 1.81 -10.07
CA ILE A 58 -16.88 1.49 -10.25
C ILE A 58 -17.69 2.76 -10.50
N TYR A 59 -17.43 3.81 -9.71
CA TYR A 59 -18.10 5.09 -9.87
C TYR A 59 -17.80 5.72 -11.25
N GLU A 60 -16.53 5.75 -11.66
CA GLU A 60 -16.12 6.26 -12.96
C GLU A 60 -16.72 5.49 -14.13
N LYS A 61 -16.82 4.15 -14.02
CA LYS A 61 -17.48 3.32 -15.03
C LYS A 61 -18.95 3.68 -15.21
N ASN A 62 -19.63 4.04 -14.13
CA ASN A 62 -21.05 4.41 -14.17
C ASN A 62 -21.27 5.89 -14.53
N ARG A 63 -20.23 6.72 -14.51
CA ARG A 63 -20.30 8.15 -14.74
C ARG A 63 -20.74 8.51 -16.15
N GLU A 64 -20.17 7.89 -17.18
CA GLU A 64 -20.53 8.15 -18.58
C GLU A 64 -22.01 7.85 -18.88
N PRO A 65 -22.53 6.65 -18.55
CA PRO A 65 -23.95 6.34 -18.72
C PRO A 65 -24.88 7.31 -17.98
N GLN A 66 -24.52 7.71 -16.76
CA GLN A 66 -25.30 8.67 -15.97
C GLN A 66 -25.31 10.06 -16.60
N ILE A 67 -24.16 10.56 -17.05
CA ILE A 67 -24.07 11.84 -17.76
C ILE A 67 -24.89 11.79 -19.05
N LYS A 68 -24.77 10.71 -19.82
CA LYS A 68 -25.51 10.51 -21.07
C LYS A 68 -27.01 10.53 -20.81
N TRP A 69 -27.50 9.72 -19.87
CA TRP A 69 -28.92 9.68 -19.49
C TRP A 69 -29.44 11.05 -19.01
N CYS A 70 -28.67 11.76 -18.17
CA CYS A 70 -29.03 13.12 -17.75
C CYS A 70 -29.13 14.08 -18.93
N SER A 71 -28.17 14.03 -19.85
CA SER A 71 -28.17 14.91 -21.03
C SER A 71 -29.35 14.61 -21.97
N GLU A 72 -29.61 13.33 -22.26
CA GLU A 72 -30.74 12.89 -23.09
C GLU A 72 -32.08 13.34 -22.48
N THR A 73 -32.24 13.15 -21.17
CA THR A 73 -33.46 13.56 -20.44
C THR A 73 -33.65 15.08 -20.48
N TYR A 74 -32.58 15.85 -20.28
CA TYR A 74 -32.63 17.31 -20.31
C TYR A 74 -33.02 17.85 -21.68
N TYR A 75 -32.38 17.35 -22.74
CA TYR A 75 -32.67 17.79 -24.11
C TYR A 75 -34.04 17.29 -24.62
N ALA A 76 -34.46 16.08 -24.25
CA ALA A 76 -35.80 15.59 -24.58
C ALA A 76 -36.89 16.50 -24.00
N LYS A 77 -36.73 16.92 -22.74
CA LYS A 77 -37.66 17.85 -22.09
C LYS A 77 -37.67 19.23 -22.74
N SER A 78 -36.51 19.73 -23.14
CA SER A 78 -36.43 21.01 -23.87
C SER A 78 -37.08 20.98 -25.25
N HIS A 79 -37.21 19.80 -25.88
CA HIS A 79 -37.95 19.65 -27.13
C HIS A 79 -39.47 19.62 -26.92
N GLU A 80 -39.96 18.95 -25.87
CA GLU A 80 -41.39 18.97 -25.48
C GLU A 80 -41.85 20.37 -25.06
N ASP A 81 -41.00 21.12 -24.34
CA ASP A 81 -41.29 22.49 -23.92
C ASP A 81 -41.28 23.48 -25.11
N VAL A 82 -40.55 23.17 -26.20
CA VAL A 82 -40.53 24.00 -27.42
C VAL A 82 -41.73 23.68 -28.34
N GLU A 83 -42.12 22.42 -28.47
CA GLU A 83 -43.32 22.04 -29.24
C GLU A 83 -44.61 22.59 -28.62
N THR A 84 -44.72 22.63 -27.29
CA THR A 84 -45.88 23.20 -26.59
C THR A 84 -46.00 24.74 -26.65
N ILE A 85 -44.94 25.45 -27.06
CA ILE A 85 -44.96 26.91 -27.28
C ILE A 85 -45.36 27.25 -28.73
N ILE A 86 -45.24 26.29 -29.65
CA ILE A 86 -45.47 26.48 -31.09
C ILE A 86 -46.92 26.09 -31.51
N GLU A 87 -47.64 25.31 -30.70
CA GLU A 87 -49.10 25.10 -30.82
C GLU A 87 -49.93 26.22 -30.19
#